data_AF-A0A3R9S9U3-F1
#
_entry.id   AF-A0A3R9S9U3-F1
#
_cell.length_a   1.000
_cell.length_b   1.000
_cell.length_c   1.000
_cell.angle_alpha   90.00
_cell.angle_beta   90.00
_cell.angle_gamma   90.00
#
_symmetry.space_group_name_H-M   'P 1'
#
loop_
_entity.id
_entity.type
_entity.pdbx_description
1 polymer ?
#
loop_
_entity_poly.entity_id
_entity_poly.type
_entity_poly.pdbx_seq_one_letter_code
_entity_poly.pdbx_strand_id
1 'polypeptide(L)'
;KDVLDAITTIKNITTDDFDAVLHHGNREEIFSLQQEIASRSGAIVGITHVEPNESIPLERLVIERAISVNTAAAGGNASLMTMSE
;
A
#
# COMPACT_ATOMS: atom_id res chain seq x y z
N LYS A 1 -11.70 -7.27 20.18
CA LYS A 1 -10.93 -6.41 21.11
C LYS A 1 -9.61 -6.04 20.43
N ASP A 2 -8.91 -7.04 19.90
CA ASP A 2 -7.61 -6.93 19.23
C ASP A 2 -7.54 -6.00 17.99
N VAL A 3 -8.60 -5.92 17.18
CA VAL A 3 -8.62 -5.06 15.97
C VAL A 3 -8.68 -3.57 16.33
N LEU A 4 -9.44 -3.21 17.38
CA LEU A 4 -9.57 -1.80 17.78
C LEU A 4 -8.25 -1.25 18.33
N ASP A 5 -7.46 -2.11 18.97
CA ASP A 5 -6.13 -1.76 19.50
C ASP A 5 -5.12 -1.48 18.37
N ALA A 6 -5.40 -1.94 17.14
CA ALA A 6 -4.59 -1.67 15.95
C ALA A 6 -5.02 -0.39 15.18
N ILE A 7 -6.13 0.24 15.58
CA ILE A 7 -6.62 1.47 14.93
C ILE A 7 -6.00 2.66 15.63
N THR A 8 -5.24 3.45 14.86
CA THR A 8 -4.75 4.76 15.31
C THR A 8 -5.51 5.86 14.58
N THR A 9 -5.95 6.87 15.32
CA THR A 9 -6.58 8.07 14.74
C THR A 9 -5.52 9.14 14.52
N ILE A 10 -5.41 9.62 13.29
CA ILE A 10 -4.61 10.80 12.96
C ILE A 10 -5.43 12.07 13.16
N LYS A 11 -4.75 13.20 13.39
CA LYS A 11 -5.41 14.49 13.64
C LYS A 11 -5.61 15.27 12.36
N ASN A 12 -4.70 15.14 11.40
CA ASN A 12 -4.72 15.96 10.19
C ASN A 12 -4.32 15.16 8.95
N ILE A 13 -5.26 15.04 8.01
CA ILE A 13 -5.09 14.25 6.78
C ILE A 13 -4.10 14.87 5.78
N THR A 14 -3.76 16.14 5.94
CA THR A 14 -2.83 16.87 5.04
C THR A 14 -1.39 16.88 5.53
N THR A 15 -1.15 16.53 6.80
CA THR A 15 0.17 16.67 7.42
C THR A 15 0.65 15.44 8.18
N ASP A 16 -0.26 14.57 8.64
CA ASP A 16 0.11 13.34 9.35
C ASP A 16 0.49 12.22 8.36
N ASP A 17 1.25 11.25 8.87
CA ASP A 17 1.79 10.14 8.07
C ASP A 17 0.76 9.02 7.87
N PHE A 18 0.57 8.63 6.60
CA PHE A 18 -0.16 7.45 6.17
C PHE A 18 0.15 7.14 4.70
N ASP A 19 0.08 5.87 4.31
CA ASP A 19 0.56 5.40 3.01
C ASP A 19 -0.54 5.17 1.97
N ALA A 20 -1.79 5.03 2.40
CA ALA A 20 -2.94 4.75 1.54
C ALA A 20 -4.24 5.30 2.13
N VAL A 21 -5.20 5.61 1.26
CA VAL A 21 -6.57 5.97 1.63
C VAL A 21 -7.53 4.95 1.03
N LEU A 22 -8.40 4.39 1.86
CA LEU A 22 -9.55 3.61 1.45
C LEU A 22 -10.82 4.44 1.71
N HIS A 23 -11.53 4.80 0.66
CA HIS A 23 -12.76 5.59 0.75
C HIS A 23 -13.98 4.78 0.34
N HIS A 24 -14.97 4.73 1.21
CA HIS A 24 -16.26 4.10 0.97
C HIS A 24 -17.36 5.11 1.28
N GLY A 25 -18.04 5.58 0.24
CA GLY A 25 -18.92 6.76 0.33
C GLY A 25 -19.49 7.12 -1.03
N ASN A 26 -20.05 8.32 -1.17
CA ASN A 26 -20.61 8.78 -2.44
C ASN A 26 -19.59 9.55 -3.29
N ARG A 27 -20.01 9.95 -4.50
CA ARG A 27 -19.16 10.62 -5.49
C ARG A 27 -18.75 12.03 -5.06
N GLU A 28 -19.63 12.73 -4.35
CA GLU A 28 -19.38 14.07 -3.86
C GLU A 28 -18.30 14.05 -2.77
N GLU A 29 -18.38 13.10 -1.84
CA GLU A 29 -17.41 12.88 -0.77
C GLU A 29 -16.01 12.56 -1.30
N ILE A 30 -15.90 11.65 -2.28
CA ILE A 30 -14.60 11.30 -2.86
C ILE A 30 -13.96 12.48 -3.59
N PHE A 31 -14.73 13.34 -4.26
CA PHE A 31 -14.18 14.50 -4.95
C PHE A 31 -13.63 15.55 -3.98
N SER A 32 -14.31 15.78 -2.87
CA SER A 32 -13.80 16.64 -1.79
C SER A 32 -12.54 16.05 -1.15
N LEU A 33 -12.56 14.75 -0.84
CA LEU A 33 -11.42 14.04 -0.26
C LEU A 33 -10.18 14.08 -1.17
N GLN A 34 -10.37 13.90 -2.48
CA GLN A 34 -9.28 13.97 -3.46
C GLN A 34 -8.58 15.33 -3.46
N GLN A 35 -9.35 16.42 -3.40
CA GLN A 35 -8.78 17.77 -3.33
C GLN A 35 -8.01 18.01 -2.03
N GLU A 36 -8.54 17.54 -0.90
CA GLU A 36 -7.88 17.67 0.40
C GLU A 36 -6.57 16.87 0.43
N ILE A 37 -6.60 15.60 0.03
CA ILE A 37 -5.40 14.75 -0.05
C ILE A 37 -4.38 15.34 -1.04
N ALA A 38 -4.81 15.89 -2.17
CA ALA A 38 -3.90 16.53 -3.13
C ALA A 38 -3.18 17.76 -2.55
N SER A 39 -3.73 18.39 -1.51
CA SER A 39 -3.11 19.53 -0.83
C SER A 39 -2.10 19.12 0.26
N ARG A 40 -1.95 17.83 0.54
CA ARG A 40 -1.07 17.33 1.60
C ARG A 40 0.39 17.69 1.37
N SER A 41 1.14 17.86 2.45
CA SER A 41 2.59 17.84 2.42
C SER A 41 3.15 16.41 2.40
N GLY A 42 4.30 16.21 1.76
CA GLY A 42 5.01 14.95 1.76
C GLY A 42 4.68 14.07 0.54
N ALA A 43 4.67 12.75 0.74
CA ALA A 43 4.46 11.80 -0.33
C ALA A 43 3.05 11.88 -0.92
N ILE A 44 2.92 11.60 -2.21
CA ILE A 44 1.62 11.41 -2.86
C ILE A 44 1.03 10.10 -2.35
N VAL A 45 -0.19 10.16 -1.85
CA VAL A 45 -0.91 9.01 -1.32
C VAL A 45 -2.02 8.60 -2.29
N GLY A 46 -2.08 7.31 -2.61
CA GLY A 46 -3.12 6.75 -3.45
C GLY A 46 -4.46 6.66 -2.72
N ILE A 47 -5.55 7.02 -3.41
CA ILE A 47 -6.92 6.83 -2.92
C ILE A 47 -7.56 5.68 -3.69
N THR A 48 -8.00 4.65 -2.95
CA THR A 48 -8.83 3.58 -3.48
C THR A 48 -10.26 3.83 -3.05
N HIS A 49 -11.13 4.09 -4.03
CA HIS A 49 -12.57 4.18 -3.78
C HIS A 49 -13.21 2.82 -4.01
N VAL A 50 -14.09 2.41 -3.09
CA VAL A 50 -14.82 1.14 -3.13
C VAL A 50 -16.30 1.43 -2.96
N GLU A 51 -17.13 0.93 -3.88
CA GLU A 51 -18.59 1.08 -3.82
C GLU A 51 -19.22 0.22 -2.69
N PRO A 52 -20.43 0.55 -2.19
CA PRO A 52 -21.15 -0.17 -1.12
C PRO A 52 -21.17 -1.70 -1.15
N ASN A 53 -21.09 -2.30 -2.35
CA ASN A 53 -21.20 -3.75 -2.54
C ASN A 53 -19.97 -4.34 -3.24
N GLU A 54 -18.87 -3.60 -3.29
CA GLU A 54 -17.62 -4.04 -3.88
C GLU A 54 -16.67 -4.60 -2.81
N SER A 55 -15.88 -5.60 -3.19
CA SER A 55 -14.87 -6.18 -2.30
C SER A 55 -13.68 -5.23 -2.15
N ILE A 56 -13.14 -5.11 -0.93
CA ILE A 56 -11.97 -4.28 -0.67
C ILE A 56 -10.72 -4.93 -1.32
N PRO A 57 -10.00 -4.23 -2.22
CA PRO A 57 -8.80 -4.76 -2.85
C PRO A 57 -7.60 -4.63 -1.89
N LEU A 58 -7.35 -5.69 -1.11
CA LEU A 58 -6.31 -5.70 -0.07
C LEU A 58 -4.88 -5.51 -0.62
N GLU A 59 -4.65 -5.85 -1.88
CA GLU A 59 -3.40 -5.60 -2.59
C GLU A 59 -3.05 -4.11 -2.71
N ARG A 60 -4.03 -3.21 -2.52
CA ARG A 60 -3.80 -1.75 -2.46
C ARG A 60 -3.35 -1.26 -1.08
N LEU A 61 -3.36 -2.14 -0.07
CA LEU A 61 -3.00 -1.85 1.32
C LEU A 61 -1.69 -2.54 1.75
N VAL A 62 -0.90 -3.01 0.78
CA VAL A 62 0.43 -3.60 1.03
C VAL A 62 1.51 -2.74 0.39
N ILE A 63 2.71 -2.79 0.95
CA ILE A 63 3.92 -2.24 0.34
C ILE A 63 4.65 -3.37 -0.36
N GLU A 64 4.72 -3.28 -1.68
CA GLU A 64 5.48 -4.24 -2.48
C GLU A 64 6.98 -4.10 -2.21
N ARG A 65 7.69 -5.23 -2.14
CA ARG A 65 9.13 -5.26 -1.88
C ARG A 65 9.79 -6.35 -2.72
N ALA A 66 10.67 -5.93 -3.61
CA ALA A 66 11.51 -6.83 -4.42
C ALA A 66 12.87 -7.02 -3.75
N ILE A 67 13.34 -8.28 -3.70
CA ILE A 67 14.66 -8.63 -3.18
C ILE A 67 15.40 -9.42 -4.26
N SER A 68 16.53 -8.90 -4.70
CA SER A 68 17.42 -9.59 -5.65
C SER A 68 18.63 -10.13 -4.90
N VAL A 69 18.79 -11.46 -4.92
CA VAL A 69 19.91 -12.15 -4.27
C VAL A 69 20.82 -12.70 -5.36
N ASN A 70 22.07 -12.26 -5.37
CA ASN A 70 23.08 -12.86 -6.23
C ASN A 70 23.48 -14.25 -5.67
N THR A 71 22.83 -15.30 -6.17
CA THR A 71 23.08 -16.68 -5.74
C THR A 71 24.44 -17.22 -6.16
N ALA A 72 25.13 -16.57 -7.10
CA ALA A 72 26.47 -16.93 -7.55
C ALA A 72 27.58 -16.15 -6.84
N ALA A 73 27.25 -15.30 -5.86
CA ALA A 73 28.22 -14.41 -5.20
C ALA A 73 29.39 -15.17 -4.53
N ALA A 74 29.18 -16.41 -4.11
CA ALA A 74 30.23 -17.27 -3.54
C ALA A 74 31.19 -17.88 -4.60
N GLY A 75 31.05 -17.51 -5.87
CA GLY A 75 31.93 -17.93 -6.96
C GLY A 75 31.42 -19.11 -7.79
N GLY A 76 30.19 -19.58 -7.58
CA GLY A 76 29.58 -20.65 -8.37
C GLY A 76 28.07 -20.66 -8.25
N ASN A 77 27.37 -21.08 -9.30
CA ASN A 77 25.91 -21.25 -9.29
C ASN A 77 25.59 -22.73 -9.01
N ALA A 78 25.20 -23.02 -7.76
CA ALA A 78 24.90 -24.38 -7.33
C ALA A 78 23.83 -25.07 -8.22
N SER A 79 22.80 -24.34 -8.66
CA SER A 79 21.76 -24.88 -9.53
C SER A 79 22.33 -25.33 -10.88
N LEU A 80 23.23 -24.53 -11.48
CA LEU A 80 23.92 -24.90 -12.73
C LEU A 80 24.84 -26.12 -12.54
N MET A 81 25.46 -26.27 -11.37
CA MET A 81 26.32 -27.43 -11.08
C MET A 81 25.55 -28.75 -10.97
N THR A 82 24.25 -28.69 -10.68
CA THR A 82 23.37 -29.88 -10.58
C THR A 82 22.60 -30.21 -11.86
N MET A 83 22.66 -29.36 -12.88
CA MET A 83 22.01 -29.64 -14.17
C MET A 83 22.84 -30.68 -14.94
N SER A 84 22.26 -31.87 -15.12
CA SER A 84 22.64 -32.84 -16.16
C SER A 84 21.54 -32.81 -17.22
N GLU A 85 21.85 -33.19 -18.48
CA GLU A 85 20.86 -33.22 -19.59
C GLU A 85 19.51 -33.83 -19.22
#